data_AF-A0A6V8CN29-F1
#
_entry.id   AF-A0A6V8CN29-F1
#
_cell.length_a   1.000
_cell.length_b   1.000
_cell.length_c   1.000
_cell.angle_alpha   90.00
_cell.angle_beta   90.00
_cell.angle_gamma   90.00
#
_symmetry.space_group_name_H-M   'P 1'
#
loop_
_entity.id
_entity.type
_entity.pdbx_description
1 polymer ?
#
loop_
_entity_poly.entity_id
_entity_poly.type
_entity_poly.pdbx_seq_one_letter_code
_entity_poly.pdbx_strand_id
1 'polypeptide(L)'
;MVLAVYGLGGIFVPLLIIRWMGYKPDTFHSIVMMISAFFGVIVWTLLGLGDDVFPSVPGVGSAFIAHFIMCAVRDDSASNPLGRFEISPERKNQFATFGVIALCFLGVAEGAYAAYGPDSSENSDANMVAMYQIDGNFSLVEIGSGTEVITDSAQISASSDAVDVSGLNVVGFRIATSHTDNEQACNFLANTEDDEVGYEGGIQDFNVTESGIQENLESELYFINQSLVGTTTNSSSSEIDASLAGGDSGIGTYDFTISVVVNSGGSPVCQNGDSDESVDWVVSLIILDYTLTEVKE
;
A
#
# COMPACT_ATOMS: atom_id res chain seq x y z
N MET A 1 -2.20 3.48 33.53
CA MET A 1 -1.51 2.31 34.14
C MET A 1 -0.06 2.14 33.68
N VAL A 2 0.35 2.75 32.56
CA VAL A 2 1.64 2.54 31.89
C VAL A 2 2.85 3.12 32.67
N LEU A 3 2.69 4.30 33.31
CA LEU A 3 3.75 4.93 34.12
C LEU A 3 4.23 4.05 35.29
N ALA A 4 3.34 3.28 35.90
CA ALA A 4 3.66 2.45 37.06
C ALA A 4 4.59 1.29 36.71
N VAL A 5 4.43 0.69 35.52
CA VAL A 5 5.26 -0.43 35.04
C VAL A 5 6.66 0.06 34.68
N TYR A 6 6.77 1.19 33.98
CA TYR A 6 8.08 1.77 33.62
C TYR A 6 8.82 2.34 34.83
N GLY A 7 8.11 2.96 35.77
CA GLY A 7 8.68 3.40 37.04
C GLY A 7 9.23 2.24 37.86
N LEU A 8 8.53 1.10 37.90
CA LEU A 8 9.00 -0.10 38.59
C LEU A 8 10.25 -0.68 37.92
N GLY A 9 10.26 -0.81 36.59
CA GLY A 9 11.43 -1.26 35.83
C GLY A 9 12.67 -0.38 36.06
N GLY A 10 12.50 0.95 35.98
CA GLY A 10 13.58 1.92 36.21
C GLY A 10 14.17 1.87 37.62
N ILE A 11 13.34 1.58 38.62
CA ILE A 11 13.75 1.53 40.03
C ILE A 11 14.48 0.23 40.38
N PHE A 12 13.90 -0.92 40.00
CA PHE A 12 14.38 -2.21 40.50
C PHE A 12 15.55 -2.79 39.70
N VAL A 13 15.57 -2.58 38.37
CA VAL A 13 16.61 -3.16 37.50
C VAL A 13 18.02 -2.67 37.91
N PRO A 14 18.28 -1.37 38.11
CA PRO A 14 19.61 -0.91 38.51
C PRO A 14 20.05 -1.45 39.88
N LEU A 15 19.14 -1.51 40.85
CA LEU A 15 19.43 -2.04 42.19
C LEU A 15 19.79 -3.53 42.16
N LEU A 16 19.09 -4.32 41.34
CA LEU A 16 19.40 -5.74 41.16
C LEU A 16 20.75 -5.93 40.47
N ILE A 17 21.04 -5.15 39.42
CA ILE A 17 22.29 -5.23 38.68
C ILE A 17 23.49 -4.95 39.60
N ILE A 18 23.49 -3.83 40.34
CA ILE A 18 24.62 -3.51 41.23
C ILE A 18 24.78 -4.56 42.33
N ARG A 19 23.68 -5.14 42.80
CA ARG A 19 23.69 -6.21 43.81
C ARG A 19 24.27 -7.51 43.24
N TRP A 20 23.93 -7.89 42.03
CA TRP A 20 24.53 -9.04 41.33
C TRP A 20 26.02 -8.81 41.07
N MET A 21 26.41 -7.57 40.78
CA MET A 21 27.81 -7.16 40.65
C MET A 21 28.53 -7.14 42.01
N GLY A 22 27.85 -7.39 43.13
CA GLY A 22 28.45 -7.54 44.45
C GLY A 22 28.52 -6.24 45.26
N TYR A 23 27.97 -5.14 44.75
CA TYR A 23 27.82 -3.90 45.51
C TYR A 23 26.63 -4.02 46.47
N LYS A 24 26.82 -3.64 47.74
CA LYS A 24 25.76 -3.62 48.74
C LYS A 24 25.40 -2.16 49.05
N PRO A 25 24.37 -1.58 48.41
CA PRO A 25 23.96 -0.21 48.72
C PRO A 25 23.35 -0.17 50.12
N ASP A 26 23.69 0.86 50.90
CA ASP A 26 22.98 1.19 52.13
C ASP A 26 21.60 1.80 51.82
N THR A 27 20.80 2.03 52.86
CA THR A 27 19.44 2.57 52.72
C THR A 27 19.44 3.92 52.01
N PHE A 28 20.38 4.82 52.35
CA PHE A 28 20.47 6.13 51.72
C PHE A 28 20.86 6.02 50.24
N HIS A 29 21.83 5.16 49.89
CA HIS A 29 22.23 4.96 48.49
C HIS A 29 21.11 4.39 47.63
N SER A 30 20.37 3.43 48.18
CA SER A 30 19.23 2.85 47.49
C SER A 30 18.14 3.91 47.24
N ILE A 31 17.81 4.74 48.25
CA ILE A 31 16.80 5.80 48.11
C ILE A 31 17.19 6.82 47.04
N VAL A 32 18.45 7.28 47.02
CA VAL A 32 18.92 8.25 46.03
C VAL A 32 18.82 7.69 44.60
N MET A 33 19.16 6.42 44.40
CA MET A 33 18.97 5.76 43.10
C MET A 33 17.49 5.65 42.71
N MET A 34 16.61 5.29 43.65
CA MET A 34 15.17 5.16 43.38
C MET A 34 14.53 6.49 42.99
N ILE A 35 14.85 7.58 43.70
CA ILE A 35 14.35 8.93 43.40
C ILE A 35 14.87 9.40 42.04
N SER A 36 16.14 9.17 41.75
CA SER A 36 16.75 9.56 40.46
C SER A 36 16.11 8.82 39.30
N ALA A 37 15.85 7.51 39.46
CA ALA A 37 15.14 6.70 38.48
C ALA A 37 13.76 7.26 38.18
N PHE A 38 12.99 7.52 39.24
CA PHE A 38 11.63 8.02 39.12
C PHE A 38 11.58 9.42 38.48
N PHE A 39 12.52 10.29 38.84
CA PHE A 39 12.64 11.61 38.23
C PHE A 39 12.98 11.52 36.74
N GLY A 40 13.89 10.62 36.35
CA GLY A 40 14.22 10.36 34.94
C GLY A 40 12.99 9.94 34.12
N VAL A 41 12.18 9.02 34.65
CA VAL A 41 10.93 8.57 34.01
C VAL A 41 9.94 9.74 33.86
N ILE A 42 9.74 10.52 34.93
CA ILE A 42 8.80 11.66 34.91
C ILE A 42 9.21 12.71 33.89
N VAL A 43 10.47 13.15 33.92
CA VAL A 43 10.96 14.18 32.99
C VAL A 43 10.82 13.70 31.55
N TRP A 44 11.19 12.45 31.27
CA TRP A 44 11.07 11.89 29.92
C TRP A 44 9.62 11.80 29.43
N THR A 45 8.71 11.43 30.33
CA THR A 45 7.28 11.32 30.00
C THR A 45 6.64 12.70 29.81
N LEU A 46 7.04 13.70 30.59
CA LEU A 46 6.57 15.08 30.44
C LEU A 46 7.07 15.75 29.16
N LEU A 47 8.21 15.31 28.63
CA LEU A 47 8.78 15.80 27.37
C LEU A 47 8.17 15.14 26.13
N GLY A 48 7.28 14.15 26.29
CA GLY A 48 6.65 13.44 25.16
C GLY A 48 7.58 12.45 24.43
N LEU A 49 8.78 12.20 24.95
CA LEU A 49 9.77 11.30 24.31
C LEU A 49 9.49 9.81 24.55
N GLY A 50 8.29 9.48 25.04
CA GLY A 50 7.91 8.13 25.45
C GLY A 50 7.41 7.23 24.32
N ASP A 51 7.19 7.79 23.13
CA ASP A 51 6.65 7.07 21.97
C ASP A 51 7.75 6.28 21.24
N ASP A 52 8.95 6.84 21.11
CA ASP A 52 10.09 6.17 20.47
C ASP A 52 11.00 5.41 21.45
N VAL A 53 11.16 5.93 22.67
CA VAL A 53 12.05 5.35 23.69
C VAL A 53 11.27 5.11 24.98
N PHE A 54 11.26 3.85 25.43
CA PHE A 54 10.55 3.47 26.65
C PHE A 54 11.01 4.33 27.84
N PRO A 55 10.08 4.95 28.59
CA PRO A 55 10.41 5.82 29.72
C PRO A 55 11.25 5.17 30.83
N SER A 56 11.30 3.83 30.89
CA SER A 56 12.15 3.09 31.81
C SER A 56 13.65 3.23 31.51
N VAL A 57 14.05 3.40 30.24
CA VAL A 57 15.46 3.54 29.82
C VAL A 57 16.15 4.74 30.47
N PRO A 58 15.63 5.98 30.35
CA PRO A 58 16.21 7.14 31.02
C PRO A 58 16.13 7.02 32.56
N GLY A 59 15.12 6.32 33.09
CA GLY A 59 15.05 6.00 34.52
C GLY A 59 16.16 5.06 35.00
N VAL A 60 16.48 4.01 34.22
CA VAL A 60 17.63 3.14 34.50
C VAL A 60 18.94 3.93 34.44
N GLY A 61 19.09 4.77 33.41
CA GLY A 61 20.27 5.61 33.22
C GLY A 61 20.50 6.59 34.38
N SER A 62 19.47 7.33 34.79
CA SER A 62 19.57 8.28 35.90
C SER A 62 19.91 7.60 37.22
N ALA A 63 19.40 6.39 37.47
CA ALA A 63 19.77 5.59 38.63
C ALA A 63 21.26 5.19 38.64
N PHE A 64 21.81 4.81 37.49
CA PHE A 64 23.23 4.51 37.37
C PHE A 64 24.12 5.74 37.51
N ILE A 65 23.73 6.88 36.92
CA ILE A 65 24.43 8.16 37.15
C ILE A 65 24.47 8.48 38.65
N ALA A 66 23.32 8.38 39.33
CA ALA A 66 23.24 8.62 40.77
C ALA A 66 24.13 7.64 41.56
N HIS A 67 24.17 6.36 41.17
CA HIS A 67 25.05 5.37 41.76
C HIS A 67 26.54 5.77 41.63
N PHE A 68 26.99 6.13 40.42
CA PHE A 68 28.39 6.50 40.19
C PHE A 68 28.76 7.82 40.89
N ILE A 69 27.87 8.82 40.92
CA ILE A 69 28.09 10.07 41.68
C ILE A 69 28.23 9.75 43.17
N MET A 70 27.38 8.90 43.72
CA MET A 70 27.42 8.51 45.12
C MET A 70 28.65 7.67 45.47
N CYS A 71 29.17 6.88 44.53
CA CYS A 71 30.47 6.22 44.69
C CYS A 71 31.63 7.24 44.65
N ALA A 72 31.54 8.29 43.84
CA ALA A 72 32.61 9.28 43.67
C ALA A 72 32.70 10.31 44.82
N VAL A 73 31.55 10.76 45.33
CA VAL A 73 31.47 11.90 46.27
C VAL A 73 31.36 11.48 47.72
N ARG A 74 30.86 10.28 48.00
CA ARG A 74 30.57 9.85 49.37
C ARG A 74 31.68 8.97 49.93
N ASP A 75 32.25 9.39 51.06
CA ASP A 75 33.35 8.68 51.75
C ASP A 75 32.91 7.33 52.33
N ASP A 76 31.64 7.22 52.75
CA ASP A 76 31.05 5.99 53.30
C ASP A 76 30.67 4.94 52.23
N SER A 77 30.81 5.26 50.94
CA SER A 77 30.50 4.34 49.85
C SER A 77 31.62 3.31 49.65
N ALA A 78 31.26 2.07 49.34
CA ALA A 78 32.24 1.01 49.10
C ALA A 78 33.26 1.44 48.03
N SER A 79 34.53 1.06 48.21
CA SER A 79 35.65 1.47 47.34
C SER A 79 35.50 1.03 45.89
N ASN A 80 34.64 0.03 45.64
CA ASN A 80 34.47 -0.61 44.34
C ASN A 80 33.06 -0.29 43.81
N PRO A 81 32.89 0.61 42.82
CA PRO A 81 31.58 0.96 42.28
C PRO A 81 30.85 -0.26 41.71
N LEU A 82 31.58 -1.23 41.17
CA LEU A 82 31.04 -2.46 40.60
C LEU A 82 31.19 -3.68 41.51
N GLY A 83 31.47 -3.49 42.80
CA GLY A 83 31.54 -4.54 43.82
C GLY A 83 32.72 -5.52 43.68
N ARG A 84 32.74 -6.31 42.60
CA ARG A 84 33.68 -7.42 42.34
C ARG A 84 35.08 -7.02 41.88
N PHE A 85 35.28 -5.78 41.43
CA PHE A 85 36.57 -5.31 40.93
C PHE A 85 37.19 -4.34 41.93
N GLU A 86 38.30 -4.74 42.57
CA GLU A 86 39.10 -3.85 43.40
C GLU A 86 39.79 -2.80 42.52
N ILE A 87 39.31 -1.57 42.62
CA ILE A 87 39.91 -0.43 41.93
C ILE A 87 40.81 0.30 42.92
N SER A 88 42.04 0.61 42.51
CA SER A 88 42.97 1.41 43.31
C SER A 88 42.33 2.75 43.69
N PRO A 89 42.46 3.24 44.93
CA PRO A 89 41.77 4.44 45.41
C PRO A 89 42.04 5.70 44.55
N GLU A 90 43.21 5.80 43.92
CA GLU A 90 43.61 6.89 43.01
C GLU A 90 42.79 6.92 41.71
N ARG A 91 42.31 5.77 41.22
CA ARG A 91 41.53 5.64 39.97
C ARG A 91 40.03 5.58 40.18
N LYS A 92 39.57 5.52 41.43
CA LYS A 92 38.15 5.44 41.82
C LYS A 92 37.34 6.60 41.22
N ASN A 93 37.79 7.83 41.46
CA ASN A 93 37.11 9.03 41.00
C ASN A 93 37.16 9.13 39.47
N GLN A 94 38.28 8.76 38.85
CA GLN A 94 38.42 8.76 37.39
C GLN A 94 37.46 7.78 36.72
N PHE A 95 37.32 6.56 37.25
CA PHE A 95 36.42 5.55 36.70
C PHE A 95 34.95 5.93 36.87
N ALA A 96 34.56 6.43 38.05
CA ALA A 96 33.20 6.89 38.29
C ALA A 96 32.84 8.11 37.43
N THR A 97 33.75 9.08 37.30
CA THR A 97 33.57 10.25 36.43
C THR A 97 33.46 9.83 34.96
N PHE A 98 34.31 8.91 34.49
CA PHE A 98 34.21 8.37 33.13
C PHE A 98 32.87 7.66 32.89
N GLY A 99 32.41 6.85 33.85
CA GLY A 99 31.11 6.17 33.79
C GLY A 99 29.94 7.15 33.70
N VAL A 100 29.95 8.23 34.48
CA VAL A 100 28.93 9.29 34.41
C VAL A 100 28.96 9.99 33.05
N ILE A 101 30.15 10.38 32.58
CA ILE A 101 30.30 11.08 31.29
C ILE A 101 29.80 10.20 30.14
N ALA A 102 30.21 8.93 30.10
CA ALA A 102 29.77 7.99 29.07
C ALA A 102 28.24 7.79 29.08
N LEU A 103 27.64 7.71 30.27
CA LEU A 103 26.19 7.53 30.39
C LEU A 103 25.42 8.79 30.00
N CYS A 104 25.93 9.97 30.35
CA CYS A 104 25.38 11.24 29.89
C CYS A 104 25.46 11.37 28.37
N PHE A 105 26.58 10.98 27.74
CA PHE A 105 26.70 10.99 26.28
C PHE A 105 25.73 10.03 25.59
N LEU A 106 25.53 8.82 26.12
CA LEU A 106 24.53 7.89 25.62
C LEU A 106 23.11 8.46 25.79
N GLY A 107 22.79 9.01 26.97
CA GLY A 107 21.47 9.65 27.19
C GLY A 107 21.20 10.83 26.26
N VAL A 108 22.22 11.64 25.95
CA VAL A 108 22.10 12.72 24.97
C VAL A 108 21.98 12.19 23.55
N ALA A 109 22.69 11.13 23.18
CA ALA A 109 22.58 10.52 21.85
C ALA A 109 21.17 9.94 21.61
N GLU A 110 20.62 9.20 22.57
CA GLU A 110 19.27 8.65 22.50
C GLU A 110 18.21 9.76 22.51
N GLY A 111 18.37 10.79 23.36
CA GLY A 111 17.48 11.95 23.38
C GLY A 111 17.55 12.80 22.11
N ALA A 112 18.74 12.93 21.51
CA ALA A 112 18.93 13.60 20.24
C ALA A 112 18.36 12.79 19.08
N TYR A 113 18.45 11.45 19.12
CA TYR A 113 17.81 10.59 18.13
C TYR A 113 16.28 10.59 18.26
N ALA A 114 15.72 10.70 19.47
CA ALA A 114 14.28 10.85 19.65
C ALA A 114 13.77 12.27 19.26
N ALA A 115 14.56 13.32 19.48
CA ALA A 115 14.14 14.70 19.21
C ALA A 115 14.49 15.21 17.80
N TYR A 116 15.56 14.67 17.21
CA TYR A 116 16.12 15.08 15.92
C TYR A 116 16.47 13.87 15.04
N GLY A 117 15.97 12.69 15.41
CA GLY A 117 15.95 11.56 14.49
C GLY A 117 15.28 12.02 13.21
N PRO A 118 15.73 11.52 12.05
CA PRO A 118 15.03 11.82 10.81
C PRO A 118 13.56 11.45 11.00
N ASP A 119 12.65 12.41 10.80
CA ASP A 119 11.27 12.08 10.44
C ASP A 119 11.37 11.02 9.35
N SER A 120 10.52 9.98 9.39
CA SER A 120 10.47 8.93 8.38
C SER A 120 10.23 9.55 6.99
N SER A 121 11.34 9.96 6.39
CA SER A 121 11.40 10.64 5.12
C SER A 121 11.33 9.55 4.07
N GLU A 122 10.22 9.55 3.33
CA GLU A 122 10.09 9.13 1.93
C GLU A 122 11.16 8.15 1.47
N ASN A 123 11.11 6.95 2.02
CA ASN A 123 11.51 5.77 1.31
C ASN A 123 10.46 4.75 1.68
N SER A 124 9.38 4.76 0.91
CA SER A 124 8.46 3.64 0.81
C SER A 124 9.31 2.44 0.40
N ASP A 125 9.81 1.72 1.41
CA ASP A 125 10.30 0.37 1.21
C ASP A 125 9.12 -0.35 0.53
N ALA A 126 9.28 -0.79 -0.73
CA ALA A 126 8.15 -1.26 -1.55
C ALA A 126 7.41 -2.45 -0.91
N ASN A 127 8.04 -3.07 0.09
CA ASN A 127 7.56 -4.18 0.87
C ASN A 127 6.98 -3.77 2.25
N MET A 128 6.96 -2.48 2.57
CA MET A 128 6.35 -1.95 3.79
C MET A 128 4.83 -2.01 3.65
N VAL A 129 4.19 -2.68 4.61
CA VAL A 129 2.74 -2.74 4.70
C VAL A 129 2.25 -1.46 5.38
N ALA A 130 1.45 -0.68 4.66
CA ALA A 130 0.83 0.54 5.15
C ALA A 130 -0.58 0.69 4.56
N MET A 131 -1.33 1.68 5.05
CA MET A 131 -2.60 2.05 4.45
C MET A 131 -2.34 2.96 3.26
N TYR A 132 -2.71 2.52 2.06
CA TYR A 132 -2.57 3.29 0.83
C TYR A 132 -3.94 3.65 0.27
N GLN A 133 -4.13 4.92 -0.06
CA GLN A 133 -5.17 5.39 -0.95
C GLN A 133 -4.70 5.20 -2.40
N ILE A 134 -5.52 4.52 -3.19
CA ILE A 134 -5.27 4.29 -4.61
C ILE A 134 -6.14 5.27 -5.38
N ASP A 135 -5.52 6.24 -6.04
CA ASP A 135 -6.22 7.16 -6.94
C ASP A 135 -5.80 6.88 -8.38
N GLY A 136 -6.76 6.53 -9.24
CA GLY A 136 -6.47 6.08 -10.59
C GLY A 136 -7.52 6.52 -11.60
N ASN A 137 -7.07 6.71 -12.83
CA ASN A 137 -7.88 7.14 -13.95
C ASN A 137 -7.73 6.15 -15.12
N PHE A 138 -8.87 5.75 -15.68
CA PHE A 138 -8.92 4.89 -16.85
C PHE A 138 -9.03 5.74 -18.12
N SER A 139 -8.31 5.34 -19.15
CA SER A 139 -8.38 5.97 -20.48
C SER A 139 -8.43 4.91 -21.57
N LEU A 140 -9.01 5.26 -22.71
CA LEU A 140 -9.22 4.37 -23.85
C LEU A 140 -8.29 4.75 -24.99
N VAL A 141 -7.66 3.74 -25.59
CA VAL A 141 -6.80 3.89 -26.77
C VAL A 141 -7.31 2.94 -27.86
N GLU A 142 -7.83 3.51 -28.94
CA GLU A 142 -8.32 2.72 -30.09
C GLU A 142 -7.17 2.00 -30.80
N ILE A 143 -7.33 0.69 -31.04
CA ILE A 143 -6.35 -0.15 -31.75
C ILE A 143 -6.88 -0.67 -33.09
N GLY A 144 -8.18 -0.56 -33.33
CA GLY A 144 -8.79 -0.91 -34.61
C GLY A 144 -10.26 -0.53 -34.65
N SER A 145 -10.71 -0.16 -35.84
CA SER A 145 -12.11 0.14 -36.13
C SER A 145 -12.43 -0.20 -37.59
N GLY A 146 -13.70 -0.45 -37.87
CA GLY A 146 -14.17 -0.77 -39.21
C GLY A 146 -15.68 -0.88 -39.30
N THR A 147 -16.15 -1.20 -40.50
CA THR A 147 -17.56 -1.43 -40.81
C THR A 147 -17.66 -2.69 -41.64
N GLU A 148 -18.49 -3.63 -41.22
CA GLU A 148 -18.74 -4.88 -41.94
C GLU A 148 -20.22 -5.00 -42.30
N VAL A 149 -20.50 -5.48 -43.52
CA VAL A 149 -21.86 -5.85 -43.92
C VAL A 149 -21.99 -7.36 -43.74
N ILE A 150 -22.83 -7.79 -42.81
CA ILE A 150 -22.85 -9.15 -42.28
C ILE A 150 -24.21 -9.79 -42.53
N THR A 151 -24.22 -10.97 -43.14
CA THR A 151 -25.44 -11.78 -43.36
C THR A 151 -25.66 -12.86 -42.29
N ASP A 152 -24.58 -13.27 -41.61
CA ASP A 152 -24.60 -14.34 -40.61
C ASP A 152 -23.45 -14.13 -39.60
N SER A 153 -22.20 -14.14 -40.07
CA SER A 153 -21.05 -13.79 -39.24
C SER A 153 -19.86 -13.22 -40.02
N ALA A 154 -19.04 -12.43 -39.34
CA ALA A 154 -17.78 -11.90 -39.85
C ALA A 154 -16.68 -12.02 -38.78
N GLN A 155 -15.44 -12.27 -39.23
CA GLN A 155 -14.26 -12.28 -38.38
C GLN A 155 -13.55 -10.93 -38.50
N ILE A 156 -13.31 -10.26 -37.38
CA ILE A 156 -12.55 -9.01 -37.32
C ILE A 156 -11.37 -9.17 -36.39
N SER A 157 -10.30 -8.43 -36.68
CA SER A 157 -9.09 -8.46 -35.85
C SER A 157 -8.51 -7.07 -35.68
N ALA A 158 -7.98 -6.80 -34.49
CA ALA A 158 -7.24 -5.60 -34.15
C ALA A 158 -5.95 -5.99 -33.42
N SER A 159 -4.93 -5.13 -33.46
CA SER A 159 -3.65 -5.44 -32.81
C SER A 159 -3.16 -4.29 -31.96
N SER A 160 -2.67 -4.60 -30.76
CA SER A 160 -2.02 -3.61 -29.89
C SER A 160 -0.83 -2.93 -30.57
N ASP A 161 -0.19 -3.60 -31.53
CA ASP A 161 0.98 -3.06 -32.26
C ASP A 161 0.60 -1.89 -33.19
N ALA A 162 -0.70 -1.63 -33.39
CA ALA A 162 -1.18 -0.48 -34.16
C ALA A 162 -0.90 0.86 -33.44
N VAL A 163 -0.70 0.83 -32.12
CA VAL A 163 -0.45 2.03 -31.30
C VAL A 163 0.76 1.83 -30.40
N ASP A 164 1.50 2.91 -30.14
CA ASP A 164 2.60 2.88 -29.17
C ASP A 164 2.03 2.86 -27.74
N VAL A 165 2.03 1.68 -27.14
CA VAL A 165 1.65 1.45 -25.74
C VAL A 165 2.85 1.30 -24.81
N SER A 166 4.06 1.62 -25.29
CA SER A 166 5.28 1.44 -24.49
C SER A 166 5.27 2.33 -23.24
N GLY A 167 5.43 1.71 -22.08
CA GLY A 167 5.40 2.39 -20.78
C GLY A 167 3.99 2.72 -20.26
N LEU A 168 2.93 2.34 -20.98
CA LEU A 168 1.56 2.42 -20.48
C LEU A 168 1.18 1.13 -19.77
N ASN A 169 0.39 1.25 -18.69
CA ASN A 169 -0.17 0.09 -18.00
C ASN A 169 -1.50 -0.30 -18.68
N VAL A 170 -1.42 -1.22 -19.64
CA VAL A 170 -2.59 -1.80 -20.32
C VAL A 170 -3.26 -2.79 -19.37
N VAL A 171 -4.47 -2.48 -18.92
CA VAL A 171 -5.16 -3.23 -17.86
C VAL A 171 -6.45 -3.91 -18.32
N GLY A 172 -6.83 -3.73 -19.57
CA GLY A 172 -8.05 -4.31 -20.12
C GLY A 172 -8.26 -3.95 -21.57
N PHE A 173 -9.40 -4.36 -22.11
CA PHE A 173 -9.86 -3.98 -23.43
C PHE A 173 -11.36 -3.71 -23.43
N ARG A 174 -11.79 -3.00 -24.45
CA ARG A 174 -13.19 -2.69 -24.75
C ARG A 174 -13.48 -3.01 -26.21
N ILE A 175 -14.60 -3.67 -26.46
CA ILE A 175 -15.21 -3.76 -27.79
C ILE A 175 -16.54 -3.01 -27.76
N ALA A 176 -16.79 -2.21 -28.79
CA ALA A 176 -18.07 -1.59 -29.01
C ALA A 176 -18.50 -1.84 -30.46
N THR A 177 -19.78 -2.16 -30.65
CA THR A 177 -20.39 -2.25 -31.97
C THR A 177 -21.59 -1.31 -32.04
N SER A 178 -21.83 -0.77 -33.23
CA SER A 178 -23.06 -0.04 -33.53
C SER A 178 -23.65 -0.52 -34.86
N HIS A 179 -24.96 -0.71 -34.88
CA HIS A 179 -25.71 -1.15 -36.05
C HIS A 179 -27.03 -0.40 -36.12
N THR A 180 -27.63 -0.31 -37.30
CA THR A 180 -28.91 0.35 -37.48
C THR A 180 -29.77 -0.49 -38.39
N ASP A 181 -30.86 -1.02 -37.83
CA ASP A 181 -31.83 -1.79 -38.59
C ASP A 181 -32.22 -1.04 -39.87
N ASN A 182 -31.91 -1.68 -40.99
CA ASN A 182 -32.07 -1.15 -42.34
C ASN A 182 -33.32 -1.71 -43.05
N GLU A 183 -34.19 -2.42 -42.32
CA GLU A 183 -35.33 -3.12 -42.86
C GLU A 183 -36.28 -2.22 -43.67
N GLN A 184 -36.53 -2.64 -44.91
CA GLN A 184 -37.43 -1.93 -45.81
C GLN A 184 -38.83 -2.55 -45.80
N ALA A 185 -39.76 -1.82 -45.20
CA ALA A 185 -41.18 -2.16 -45.21
C ALA A 185 -41.70 -2.39 -46.64
N CYS A 186 -42.22 -3.58 -46.92
CA CYS A 186 -42.70 -3.95 -48.26
C CYS A 186 -43.96 -3.19 -48.69
N ASN A 187 -44.72 -2.64 -47.73
CA ASN A 187 -45.90 -1.80 -47.93
C ASN A 187 -46.20 -1.01 -46.65
N PHE A 188 -47.10 -0.03 -46.73
CA PHE A 188 -47.57 0.81 -45.61
C PHE A 188 -48.21 0.04 -44.44
N LEU A 189 -48.61 -1.22 -44.63
CA LEU A 189 -49.21 -2.06 -43.59
C LEU A 189 -48.23 -3.08 -43.00
N ALA A 190 -46.97 -3.10 -43.46
CA ALA A 190 -45.95 -3.98 -42.93
C ALA A 190 -45.27 -3.32 -41.71
N ASN A 191 -45.02 -4.12 -40.67
CA ASN A 191 -44.20 -3.69 -39.54
C ASN A 191 -42.77 -4.17 -39.75
N THR A 192 -41.82 -3.47 -39.15
CA THR A 192 -40.43 -3.91 -39.05
C THR A 192 -40.23 -4.75 -37.77
N GLU A 193 -39.20 -5.59 -37.75
CA GLU A 193 -38.67 -6.31 -36.60
C GLU A 193 -37.17 -6.02 -36.46
N ASP A 194 -36.70 -5.79 -35.24
CA ASP A 194 -35.30 -5.43 -35.01
C ASP A 194 -34.38 -6.67 -35.17
N ASP A 195 -33.25 -6.46 -35.84
CA ASP A 195 -32.15 -7.43 -35.94
C ASP A 195 -31.42 -7.62 -34.62
N GLU A 196 -30.87 -8.82 -34.39
CA GLU A 196 -29.98 -9.08 -33.26
C GLU A 196 -28.52 -9.14 -33.72
N VAL A 197 -27.68 -8.26 -33.17
CA VAL A 197 -26.24 -8.28 -33.37
C VAL A 197 -25.57 -8.80 -32.12
N GLY A 198 -24.52 -9.61 -32.29
CA GLY A 198 -23.68 -10.07 -31.20
C GLY A 198 -22.22 -10.14 -31.59
N TYR A 199 -21.37 -10.25 -30.59
CA TYR A 199 -19.95 -10.52 -30.79
C TYR A 199 -19.44 -11.50 -29.74
N GLU A 200 -18.44 -12.27 -30.15
CA GLU A 200 -17.70 -13.17 -29.28
C GLU A 200 -16.21 -13.14 -29.64
N GLY A 201 -15.35 -12.92 -28.65
CA GLY A 201 -13.92 -12.96 -28.85
C GLY A 201 -13.15 -12.11 -27.85
N GLY A 202 -11.89 -11.84 -28.16
CA GLY A 202 -10.98 -11.13 -27.30
C GLY A 202 -9.53 -11.51 -27.55
N ILE A 203 -8.76 -11.66 -26.48
CA ILE A 203 -7.32 -11.92 -26.52
C ILE A 203 -6.96 -13.10 -25.62
N GLN A 204 -6.25 -14.09 -26.17
CA GLN A 204 -5.80 -15.28 -25.43
C GLN A 204 -6.97 -15.97 -24.69
N ASP A 205 -6.94 -16.01 -23.36
CA ASP A 205 -7.98 -16.60 -22.50
C ASP A 205 -9.06 -15.58 -22.07
N PHE A 206 -8.92 -14.31 -22.47
CA PHE A 206 -9.81 -13.22 -22.11
C PHE A 206 -10.81 -12.94 -23.23
N ASN A 207 -11.99 -13.54 -23.11
CA ASN A 207 -13.06 -13.37 -24.08
C ASN A 207 -14.27 -12.70 -23.45
N VAL A 208 -14.96 -11.90 -24.26
CA VAL A 208 -16.28 -11.33 -23.97
C VAL A 208 -17.28 -11.87 -24.98
N THR A 209 -18.54 -11.93 -24.55
CA THR A 209 -19.67 -12.32 -25.39
C THR A 209 -20.85 -11.47 -25.01
N GLU A 210 -21.47 -10.83 -25.98
CA GLU A 210 -22.67 -10.00 -25.80
C GLU A 210 -23.52 -10.05 -27.07
N SER A 211 -24.84 -10.01 -26.92
CA SER A 211 -25.76 -9.91 -28.06
C SER A 211 -27.03 -9.15 -27.69
N GLY A 212 -27.64 -8.51 -28.68
CA GLY A 212 -28.92 -7.87 -28.51
C GLY A 212 -29.39 -7.08 -29.72
N ILE A 213 -30.61 -6.58 -29.59
CA ILE A 213 -31.31 -5.77 -30.60
C ILE A 213 -31.06 -4.27 -30.46
N GLN A 214 -30.12 -3.90 -29.59
CA GLN A 214 -29.83 -2.50 -29.28
C GLN A 214 -28.85 -1.95 -30.31
N GLU A 215 -29.11 -0.75 -30.82
CA GLU A 215 -28.24 -0.06 -31.79
C GLU A 215 -26.76 -0.11 -31.37
N ASN A 216 -26.47 0.07 -30.08
CA ASN A 216 -25.11 0.08 -29.54
C ASN A 216 -24.93 -1.06 -28.52
N LEU A 217 -23.88 -1.86 -28.69
CA LEU A 217 -23.46 -2.91 -27.78
C LEU A 217 -22.02 -2.67 -27.35
N GLU A 218 -21.70 -2.89 -26.07
CA GLU A 218 -20.38 -2.61 -25.52
C GLU A 218 -20.04 -3.59 -24.41
N SER A 219 -18.80 -4.07 -24.41
CA SER A 219 -18.24 -4.91 -23.36
C SER A 219 -16.85 -4.42 -22.99
N GLU A 220 -16.58 -4.38 -21.69
CA GLU A 220 -15.26 -4.12 -21.14
C GLU A 220 -14.79 -5.32 -20.31
N LEU A 221 -13.51 -5.65 -20.43
CA LEU A 221 -12.88 -6.69 -19.62
C LEU A 221 -11.55 -6.16 -19.07
N TYR A 222 -11.36 -6.36 -17.77
CA TYR A 222 -10.16 -5.96 -17.04
C TYR A 222 -9.33 -7.20 -16.67
N PHE A 223 -8.02 -7.14 -16.89
CA PHE A 223 -7.04 -8.16 -16.49
C PHE A 223 -6.66 -8.05 -15.01
N ILE A 224 -7.01 -6.92 -14.39
CA ILE A 224 -6.66 -6.54 -13.03
C ILE A 224 -7.89 -6.49 -12.11
N ASN A 225 -7.65 -6.40 -10.81
CA ASN A 225 -8.71 -6.13 -9.85
C ASN A 225 -9.02 -4.62 -9.77
N GLN A 226 -9.90 -4.13 -10.65
CA GLN A 226 -10.30 -2.72 -10.69
C GLN A 226 -10.97 -2.21 -9.40
N SER A 227 -11.51 -3.10 -8.56
CA SER A 227 -12.20 -2.69 -7.32
C SER A 227 -11.29 -2.03 -6.29
N LEU A 228 -9.98 -2.14 -6.47
CA LEU A 228 -8.99 -1.48 -5.64
C LEU A 228 -8.85 0.02 -5.97
N VAL A 229 -9.14 0.42 -7.21
CA VAL A 229 -9.00 1.82 -7.65
C VAL A 229 -10.08 2.69 -6.98
N GLY A 230 -9.65 3.82 -6.41
CA GLY A 230 -10.53 4.73 -5.65
C GLY A 230 -10.75 4.30 -4.20
N THR A 231 -10.11 3.23 -3.72
CA THR A 231 -10.26 2.73 -2.35
C THR A 231 -9.00 2.91 -1.52
N THR A 232 -9.14 2.80 -0.20
CA THR A 232 -8.02 2.59 0.73
C THR A 232 -7.85 1.09 1.00
N THR A 233 -6.62 0.59 0.87
CA THR A 233 -6.28 -0.78 1.24
C THR A 233 -5.05 -0.81 2.15
N ASN A 234 -4.94 -1.87 2.96
CA ASN A 234 -3.78 -2.11 3.81
C ASN A 234 -2.97 -3.26 3.22
N SER A 235 -1.86 -2.94 2.57
CA SER A 235 -0.99 -3.87 1.85
C SER A 235 0.34 -3.17 1.57
N SER A 236 1.32 -3.88 0.98
CA SER A 236 2.54 -3.23 0.53
C SER A 236 2.33 -2.58 -0.84
N SER A 237 3.07 -1.49 -1.13
CA SER A 237 2.98 -0.84 -2.45
C SER A 237 3.30 -1.81 -3.59
N SER A 238 4.28 -2.71 -3.41
CA SER A 238 4.60 -3.73 -4.41
C SER A 238 3.49 -4.76 -4.65
N GLU A 239 2.72 -5.14 -3.62
CA GLU A 239 1.57 -6.03 -3.76
C GLU A 239 0.41 -5.33 -4.49
N ILE A 240 0.20 -4.04 -4.20
CA ILE A 240 -0.80 -3.21 -4.89
C ILE A 240 -0.41 -3.04 -6.36
N ASP A 241 0.85 -2.71 -6.64
CA ASP A 241 1.38 -2.56 -8.00
C ASP A 241 1.22 -3.85 -8.79
N ALA A 242 1.55 -5.00 -8.20
CA ALA A 242 1.38 -6.30 -8.84
C ALA A 242 -0.09 -6.65 -9.11
N SER A 243 -1.02 -6.14 -8.28
CA SER A 243 -2.46 -6.38 -8.43
C SER A 243 -3.11 -5.45 -9.48
N LEU A 244 -2.48 -4.31 -9.76
CA LEU A 244 -2.93 -3.29 -10.72
C LEU A 244 -2.10 -3.27 -12.02
N ALA A 245 -1.04 -4.07 -12.11
CA ALA A 245 -0.26 -4.24 -13.32
C ALA A 245 -0.92 -5.25 -14.26
N GLY A 246 -1.31 -4.82 -15.46
CA GLY A 246 -1.83 -5.74 -16.49
C GLY A 246 -0.74 -6.58 -17.16
N GLY A 247 0.53 -6.17 -17.02
CA GLY A 247 1.68 -6.87 -17.60
C GLY A 247 1.60 -6.95 -19.12
N ASP A 248 1.91 -8.12 -19.68
CA ASP A 248 1.85 -8.38 -21.12
C ASP A 248 0.48 -8.93 -21.57
N SER A 249 -0.51 -9.02 -20.67
CA SER A 249 -1.79 -9.69 -20.93
C SER A 249 -2.61 -9.01 -22.04
N GLY A 250 -2.46 -7.69 -22.18
CA GLY A 250 -3.13 -6.88 -23.21
C GLY A 250 -2.33 -6.68 -24.50
N ILE A 251 -1.21 -7.38 -24.66
CA ILE A 251 -0.34 -7.22 -25.83
C ILE A 251 -0.57 -8.38 -26.79
N GLY A 252 -0.95 -8.07 -28.02
CA GLY A 252 -1.14 -9.04 -29.08
C GLY A 252 -2.26 -8.70 -30.05
N THR A 253 -2.83 -9.75 -30.63
CA THR A 253 -3.96 -9.66 -31.56
C THR A 253 -5.24 -9.97 -30.80
N TYR A 254 -6.27 -9.17 -31.09
CA TYR A 254 -7.62 -9.29 -30.61
C TYR A 254 -8.47 -9.80 -31.76
N ASP A 255 -9.05 -10.98 -31.61
CA ASP A 255 -9.86 -11.64 -32.63
C ASP A 255 -11.30 -11.72 -32.14
N PHE A 256 -12.25 -11.24 -32.94
CA PHE A 256 -13.68 -11.30 -32.64
C PHE A 256 -14.46 -11.87 -33.82
N THR A 257 -15.51 -12.61 -33.47
CA THR A 257 -16.58 -13.02 -34.37
C THR A 257 -17.77 -12.13 -34.11
N ILE A 258 -18.19 -11.33 -35.07
CA ILE A 258 -19.46 -10.61 -35.02
C ILE A 258 -20.51 -11.49 -35.70
N SER A 259 -21.65 -11.71 -35.05
CA SER A 259 -22.78 -12.48 -35.56
C SER A 259 -24.00 -11.59 -35.72
N VAL A 260 -24.80 -11.83 -36.76
CA VAL A 260 -26.06 -11.14 -37.02
C VAL A 260 -27.16 -12.18 -37.21
N VAL A 261 -28.25 -12.00 -36.48
CA VAL A 261 -29.50 -12.71 -36.71
C VAL A 261 -30.48 -11.73 -37.34
N VAL A 262 -30.62 -11.89 -38.65
CA VAL A 262 -31.51 -11.08 -39.50
C VAL A 262 -32.96 -11.47 -39.22
N ASN A 263 -33.79 -10.52 -38.79
CA ASN A 263 -35.19 -10.68 -38.43
C ASN A 263 -36.09 -9.85 -39.33
N SER A 264 -36.64 -10.49 -40.36
CA SER A 264 -37.53 -9.80 -41.28
C SER A 264 -38.98 -9.83 -40.81
N GLY A 265 -39.52 -8.65 -40.49
CA GLY A 265 -40.93 -8.39 -40.32
C GLY A 265 -41.74 -8.48 -41.63
N GLY A 266 -42.99 -8.00 -41.58
CA GLY A 266 -43.83 -7.99 -42.76
C GLY A 266 -45.33 -7.85 -42.50
N SER A 267 -46.09 -8.39 -43.46
CA SER A 267 -47.54 -8.37 -43.53
C SER A 267 -48.04 -9.72 -44.06
N PRO A 268 -49.31 -10.12 -43.85
CA PRO A 268 -49.85 -11.36 -44.43
C PRO A 268 -49.76 -11.47 -45.96
N VAL A 269 -49.42 -10.37 -46.66
CA VAL A 269 -49.33 -10.29 -48.13
C VAL A 269 -47.94 -10.00 -48.67
N CYS A 270 -46.93 -9.70 -47.83
CA CYS A 270 -45.54 -9.50 -48.24
C CYS A 270 -44.57 -9.58 -47.05
N GLN A 271 -43.32 -9.97 -47.30
CA GLN A 271 -42.22 -9.87 -46.33
C GLN A 271 -41.38 -8.64 -46.67
N ASN A 272 -40.81 -8.02 -45.64
CA ASN A 272 -39.89 -6.90 -45.81
C ASN A 272 -38.55 -7.38 -46.39
N GLY A 273 -37.83 -6.43 -46.99
CA GLY A 273 -36.49 -6.67 -47.49
C GLY A 273 -35.49 -6.42 -46.38
N ASP A 274 -34.83 -7.49 -45.95
CA ASP A 274 -33.85 -7.48 -44.88
C ASP A 274 -32.97 -8.75 -45.02
N SER A 275 -31.69 -8.56 -45.35
CA SER A 275 -30.81 -9.66 -45.77
C SER A 275 -29.38 -9.58 -45.24
N ASP A 276 -28.98 -8.39 -44.80
CA ASP A 276 -27.69 -8.12 -44.19
C ASP A 276 -27.83 -6.94 -43.24
N GLU A 277 -26.88 -6.85 -42.30
CA GLU A 277 -26.78 -5.72 -41.38
C GLU A 277 -25.40 -5.09 -41.45
N SER A 278 -25.37 -3.75 -41.46
CA SER A 278 -24.13 -2.98 -41.45
C SER A 278 -23.71 -2.70 -40.03
N VAL A 279 -22.65 -3.35 -39.57
CA VAL A 279 -22.15 -3.24 -38.20
C VAL A 279 -20.82 -2.50 -38.20
N ASP A 280 -20.80 -1.33 -37.57
CA ASP A 280 -19.59 -0.62 -37.19
C ASP A 280 -19.02 -1.25 -35.91
N TRP A 281 -17.69 -1.36 -35.83
CA TRP A 281 -17.00 -1.90 -34.67
C TRP A 281 -15.76 -1.09 -34.32
N VAL A 282 -15.45 -1.06 -33.03
CA VAL A 282 -14.25 -0.41 -32.47
C VAL A 282 -13.70 -1.29 -31.35
N VAL A 283 -12.39 -1.58 -31.42
CA VAL A 283 -11.64 -2.25 -30.36
C VAL A 283 -10.65 -1.26 -29.75
N SER A 284 -10.69 -1.12 -28.43
CA SER A 284 -9.84 -0.20 -27.67
C SER A 284 -9.15 -0.91 -26.51
N LEU A 285 -7.94 -0.47 -26.17
CA LEU A 285 -7.24 -0.84 -24.95
C LEU A 285 -7.65 0.10 -23.80
N ILE A 286 -7.74 -0.45 -22.61
CA ILE A 286 -8.00 0.29 -21.37
C ILE A 286 -6.66 0.48 -20.65
N ILE A 287 -6.25 1.74 -20.47
CA ILE A 287 -5.02 2.13 -19.79
C ILE A 287 -5.36 2.68 -18.41
N LEU A 288 -4.64 2.21 -17.39
CA LEU A 288 -4.74 2.73 -16.02
C LEU A 288 -3.51 3.56 -15.69
N ASP A 289 -3.72 4.84 -15.37
CA ASP A 289 -2.74 5.67 -14.68
C ASP A 289 -3.17 5.81 -13.22
N TYR A 290 -2.28 5.52 -12.28
CA TYR A 290 -2.62 5.56 -10.86
C TYR A 290 -1.47 6.06 -9.99
N THR A 291 -1.85 6.57 -8.82
CA THR A 291 -0.93 7.04 -7.78
C THR A 291 -1.28 6.37 -6.45
N LEU A 292 -0.25 6.01 -5.69
CA LEU A 292 -0.38 5.48 -4.34
C LEU A 292 -0.02 6.57 -3.34
N THR A 293 -0.95 6.92 -2.46
CA THR A 293 -0.71 7.88 -1.38
C THR A 293 -0.84 7.17 -0.04
N GLU A 294 0.22 7.18 0.76
CA GLU A 294 0.18 6.64 2.13
C GLU A 294 -0.74 7.51 3.00
N VAL A 295 -1.71 6.89 3.66
CA VAL A 295 -2.61 7.55 4.61
C VAL A 295 -2.04 7.35 6.01
N LYS A 296 -1.55 8.44 6.61
CA LYS A 296 -1.08 8.45 8.00
C LYS A 296 -2.26 8.80 8.92
N GLU A 297 -2.53 7.93 9.89
CA GLU A 297 -3.50 8.21 10.98
C GLU A 297 -2.99 9.29 11.94
#